data_AF-A0A9X5YZE1-F1
#
_entry.id   AF-A0A9X5YZE1-F1
#
_cell.length_a   1.000
_cell.length_b   1.000
_cell.length_c   1.000
_cell.angle_alpha   90.00
_cell.angle_beta   90.00
_cell.angle_gamma   90.00
#
_symmetry.space_group_name_H-M   'P 1'
#
loop_
_entity.id
_entity.type
_entity.pdbx_description
1 polymer ?
#
loop_
_entity_poly.entity_id
_entity_poly.type
_entity_poly.pdbx_seq_one_letter_code
_entity_poly.pdbx_strand_id
1 'polypeptide(L)'
;MLVIADRGFYRFRLWADAAATGADLLFRMSAGPELPVVEPLPDGSYLSFLLDPRVRGRRSNQKHRGSAVLEEPSGPTVRVIEYEVTNRDGSGDLFCLITTILDPTDAAAAELADAYNQRWGATRSRTGLSS
;
A
#
# COMPACT_ATOMS: atom_id res chain seq x y z
N MET A 1 15.71 8.62 2.18
CA MET A 1 14.74 9.69 2.54
C MET A 1 13.36 9.10 2.36
N LEU A 2 12.48 9.16 3.37
CA LEU A 2 11.13 8.58 3.28
C LEU A 2 10.11 9.66 2.88
N VAL A 3 9.37 9.41 1.80
CA VAL A 3 8.27 10.24 1.31
C VAL A 3 6.94 9.58 1.65
N ILE A 4 6.15 10.27 2.48
CA ILE A 4 4.85 9.79 2.94
C ILE A 4 3.73 10.58 2.26
N ALA A 5 2.72 9.91 1.72
CA ALA A 5 1.55 10.53 1.09
C ALA A 5 0.23 9.88 1.54
N ASP A 6 -0.81 10.70 1.74
CA ASP A 6 -2.15 10.23 2.14
C ASP A 6 -2.97 9.73 0.92
N ARG A 7 -4.16 9.21 1.19
CA ARG A 7 -5.13 8.77 0.19
C ARG A 7 -5.38 9.85 -0.87
N GLY A 8 -5.57 9.41 -2.11
CA GLY A 8 -5.86 10.30 -3.25
C GLY A 8 -4.63 10.84 -3.98
N PHE A 9 -3.44 10.80 -3.35
CA PHE A 9 -2.18 11.18 -4.01
C PHE A 9 -1.64 10.07 -4.92
N TYR A 10 -1.95 8.79 -4.64
CA TYR A 10 -1.48 7.70 -5.47
C TYR A 10 -1.91 7.86 -6.94
N ARG A 11 -0.90 7.93 -7.82
CA ARG A 11 -1.01 7.74 -9.27
C ARG A 11 0.19 6.91 -9.69
N PHE A 12 0.00 5.95 -10.60
CA PHE A 12 1.08 5.06 -11.05
C PHE A 12 2.33 5.82 -11.51
N ARG A 13 2.14 6.91 -12.28
CA ARG A 13 3.25 7.76 -12.74
C ARG A 13 3.92 8.50 -11.60
N LEU A 14 3.16 9.11 -10.70
CA LEU A 14 3.72 9.81 -9.53
C LEU A 14 4.55 8.85 -8.65
N TRP A 15 4.05 7.64 -8.41
CA TRP A 15 4.79 6.62 -7.68
C TRP A 15 6.11 6.28 -8.38
N ALA A 16 6.06 5.99 -9.68
CA ALA A 16 7.25 5.65 -10.46
C ALA A 16 8.27 6.80 -10.48
N ASP A 17 7.82 8.02 -10.71
CA ASP A 17 8.68 9.21 -10.76
C ASP A 17 9.31 9.50 -9.39
N ALA A 18 8.53 9.37 -8.31
CA ALA A 18 9.04 9.55 -6.95
C ALA A 18 10.05 8.46 -6.57
N ALA A 19 9.79 7.20 -6.91
CA ALA A 19 10.71 6.10 -6.66
C ALA A 19 12.02 6.26 -7.45
N ALA A 20 11.94 6.77 -8.68
CA ALA A 20 13.11 7.03 -9.52
C ALA A 20 14.07 8.10 -8.95
N THR A 21 13.63 8.91 -7.98
CA THR A 21 14.51 9.84 -7.25
C THR A 21 15.44 9.15 -6.26
N GLY A 22 15.26 7.84 -6.00
CA GLY A 22 15.97 7.10 -4.96
C GLY A 22 15.39 7.31 -3.56
N ALA A 23 14.22 7.93 -3.44
CA ALA A 23 13.49 8.05 -2.18
C ALA A 23 12.70 6.76 -1.88
N ASP A 24 12.64 6.42 -0.60
CA ASP A 24 11.71 5.41 -0.11
C ASP A 24 10.31 6.02 -0.04
N LEU A 25 9.29 5.26 -0.42
CA LEU A 25 7.91 5.73 -0.46
C LEU A 25 7.05 4.98 0.55
N LEU A 26 6.09 5.67 1.15
CA LEU A 26 5.04 5.08 1.98
C LEU A 26 3.71 5.80 1.72
N PHE A 27 2.88 5.23 0.83
CA PHE A 27 1.67 5.89 0.37
C PHE A 27 0.44 5.14 0.88
N ARG A 28 -0.55 5.88 1.40
CA ARG A 28 -1.85 5.30 1.72
C ARG A 28 -2.70 5.16 0.47
N MET A 29 -3.24 3.97 0.28
CA MET A 29 -4.18 3.64 -0.78
C MET A 29 -5.61 3.94 -0.32
N SER A 30 -6.44 4.44 -1.24
CA SER A 30 -7.90 4.34 -1.08
C SER A 30 -8.30 2.87 -1.18
N ALA A 31 -9.32 2.42 -0.45
CA ALA A 31 -9.96 1.13 -0.69
C ALA A 31 -10.35 1.06 -2.18
N GLY A 32 -9.61 0.31 -3.01
CA GLY A 32 -9.71 0.50 -4.45
C GLY A 32 -8.78 -0.32 -5.33
N PRO A 33 -7.58 -0.74 -4.89
CA PRO A 33 -6.88 -1.79 -5.59
C PRO A 33 -6.97 -3.08 -4.79
N GLU A 34 -7.71 -4.05 -5.30
CA GLU A 34 -7.41 -5.47 -5.07
C GLU A 34 -5.97 -5.69 -5.56
N LEU A 35 -5.01 -5.44 -4.68
CA LEU A 35 -3.61 -5.70 -4.93
C LEU A 35 -3.43 -7.22 -4.83
N PRO A 36 -2.89 -7.87 -5.87
CA PRO A 36 -2.66 -9.31 -5.80
C PRO A 36 -1.66 -9.60 -4.69
N VAL A 37 -1.96 -10.56 -3.83
CA VAL A 37 -0.98 -11.09 -2.88
C VAL A 37 -0.04 -11.99 -3.67
N VAL A 38 1.21 -11.56 -3.81
CA VAL A 38 2.26 -12.33 -4.51
C VAL A 38 2.99 -13.22 -3.50
N GLU A 39 3.38 -12.64 -2.37
CA GLU A 39 4.12 -13.34 -1.33
C GLU A 39 3.78 -12.75 0.05
N PRO A 40 3.21 -13.52 0.99
CA PRO A 40 3.02 -13.08 2.35
C PRO A 40 4.37 -13.03 3.10
N LEU A 41 4.55 -12.03 3.97
CA LEU A 41 5.76 -11.82 4.75
C LEU A 41 5.54 -12.12 6.25
N PRO A 42 6.60 -12.45 7.01
CA PRO A 42 6.47 -12.90 8.41
C PRO A 42 5.84 -11.90 9.39
N ASP A 43 5.84 -10.61 9.06
CA ASP A 43 5.28 -9.56 9.93
C ASP A 43 3.85 -9.15 9.56
N GLY A 44 3.16 -9.98 8.75
CA GLY A 44 1.76 -9.79 8.37
C GLY A 44 1.53 -8.90 7.14
N SER A 45 2.59 -8.27 6.62
CA SER A 45 2.56 -7.59 5.32
C SER A 45 2.69 -8.58 4.15
N TYR A 46 2.58 -8.10 2.90
CA TYR A 46 2.76 -8.94 1.72
C TYR A 46 3.34 -8.19 0.53
N LEU A 47 4.09 -8.87 -0.33
CA LEU A 47 4.52 -8.34 -1.62
C LEU A 47 3.37 -8.38 -2.63
N SER A 48 3.34 -7.36 -3.47
CA SER A 48 2.39 -7.17 -4.55
C SER A 48 3.06 -6.44 -5.73
N PHE A 49 2.33 -6.24 -6.82
CA PHE A 49 2.77 -5.40 -7.94
C PHE A 49 1.71 -4.35 -8.27
N LEU A 50 2.16 -3.12 -8.53
CA LEU A 50 1.28 -2.07 -9.01
C LEU A 50 1.05 -2.23 -10.50
N LEU A 51 -0.19 -2.48 -10.92
CA LEU A 51 -0.50 -2.62 -12.34
C LEU A 51 -0.43 -1.28 -13.08
N ASP A 52 0.30 -1.24 -14.21
CA ASP A 52 0.20 -0.12 -15.14
C ASP A 52 -1.27 0.05 -15.56
N PRO A 53 -1.86 1.25 -15.45
CA PRO A 53 -3.25 1.51 -15.82
C PRO A 53 -3.63 1.05 -17.23
N ARG A 54 -2.69 1.06 -18.19
CA ARG A 54 -2.89 0.55 -19.55
C ARG A 54 -3.07 -0.96 -19.55
N VAL A 55 -2.22 -1.68 -18.81
CA VAL A 55 -2.33 -3.14 -18.64
C VAL A 55 -3.62 -3.47 -17.89
N ARG A 56 -3.92 -2.77 -16.80
CA ARG A 56 -5.19 -2.90 -16.07
C ARG A 56 -6.41 -2.74 -17.01
N GLY A 57 -6.40 -1.70 -17.85
CA GLY A 57 -7.47 -1.44 -18.82
C GLY A 57 -7.61 -2.53 -19.88
N ARG A 58 -6.50 -2.98 -20.46
CA ARG A 58 -6.50 -4.08 -21.44
C ARG A 58 -6.98 -5.39 -20.84
N ARG A 59 -6.49 -5.76 -19.66
CA ARG A 59 -6.92 -6.98 -18.96
C ARG A 59 -8.39 -6.95 -18.57
N SER A 60 -8.86 -5.80 -18.09
CA SER A 60 -10.30 -5.60 -17.84
C SER A 60 -11.09 -5.86 -19.13
N ASN A 61 -10.73 -5.22 -20.24
CA ASN A 61 -11.41 -5.41 -21.52
C ASN A 61 -11.35 -6.86 -22.04
N GLN A 62 -10.21 -7.55 -21.90
CA GLN A 62 -10.03 -8.96 -22.25
C GLN A 62 -10.95 -9.87 -21.42
N LYS A 63 -11.06 -9.63 -20.10
CA LYS A 63 -11.95 -10.35 -19.21
C LYS A 63 -13.42 -10.15 -19.61
N HIS A 64 -13.83 -8.91 -19.90
CA HIS A 64 -15.19 -8.62 -20.37
C HIS A 64 -15.52 -9.28 -21.72
N ARG A 65 -14.50 -9.52 -22.56
CA ARG A 65 -14.65 -10.20 -23.86
C ARG A 65 -14.46 -11.72 -23.80
N GLY A 66 -14.25 -12.30 -22.61
CA GLY A 66 -14.07 -13.74 -22.46
C GLY A 66 -12.76 -14.29 -23.04
N SER A 67 -11.70 -13.47 -23.12
CA SER A 67 -10.39 -13.91 -23.62
C SER A 67 -9.81 -14.99 -22.70
N ALA A 68 -9.42 -16.13 -23.28
CA ALA A 68 -8.73 -17.21 -22.56
C ALA A 68 -7.28 -16.86 -22.20
N VAL A 69 -6.71 -15.83 -22.84
CA VAL A 69 -5.37 -15.32 -22.52
C VAL A 69 -5.54 -13.93 -21.88
N LEU A 70 -5.17 -13.83 -20.61
CA LEU A 70 -5.03 -12.57 -19.90
C LEU A 70 -3.55 -12.20 -19.89
N GLU A 71 -3.21 -10.94 -20.16
CA GLU A 71 -1.83 -10.49 -19.96
C GLU A 71 -1.40 -10.73 -18.51
N GLU A 72 -0.15 -11.16 -18.32
CA GLU A 72 0.42 -11.31 -16.98
C GLU A 72 0.46 -9.94 -16.26
N PRO A 73 0.23 -9.90 -14.94
CA PRO A 73 0.39 -8.68 -14.17
C PRO A 73 1.84 -8.18 -14.29
N SER A 74 2.03 -6.94 -14.72
CA SER A 74 3.37 -6.34 -14.80
C SER A 74 3.38 -4.97 -14.13
N GLY A 75 4.42 -4.70 -13.34
CA GLY A 75 4.61 -3.42 -12.67
C GLY A 75 5.70 -3.45 -11.60
N PRO A 76 5.96 -2.32 -10.93
CA PRO A 76 6.91 -2.28 -9.83
C PRO A 76 6.40 -3.13 -8.66
N THR A 77 7.30 -3.92 -8.06
CA THR A 77 7.05 -4.61 -6.80
C THR A 77 6.85 -3.58 -5.71
N VAL A 78 5.84 -3.82 -4.88
CA VAL A 78 5.59 -3.05 -3.67
C VAL A 78 5.30 -4.00 -2.54
N ARG A 79 5.54 -3.54 -1.33
CA ARG A 79 5.06 -4.21 -0.13
C ARG A 79 3.81 -3.50 0.37
N VAL A 80 2.80 -4.29 0.72
CA VAL A 80 1.50 -3.83 1.19
C VAL A 80 1.39 -4.11 2.68
N ILE A 81 0.96 -3.09 3.42
CA ILE A 81 0.74 -3.15 4.87
C ILE A 81 -0.70 -2.77 5.12
N GLU A 82 -1.46 -3.68 5.72
CA GLU A 82 -2.84 -3.47 6.12
C GLU A 82 -2.92 -3.43 7.64
N TYR A 83 -3.57 -2.41 8.19
CA TYR A 83 -3.77 -2.29 9.63
C TYR A 83 -5.08 -1.58 9.94
N GLU A 84 -5.70 -1.98 11.05
CA GLU A 84 -6.95 -1.38 11.51
C GLU A 84 -6.66 -0.14 12.36
N VAL A 85 -7.50 0.86 12.17
CA VAL A 85 -7.43 2.13 12.85
C VAL A 85 -8.74 2.34 13.61
N THR A 86 -8.65 2.40 14.94
CA THR A 86 -9.82 2.69 15.78
C THR A 86 -10.09 4.18 15.83
N ASN A 87 -11.32 4.57 15.49
CA ASN A 87 -11.84 5.92 15.59
C ASN A 87 -12.41 6.20 16.99
N ARG A 88 -12.65 7.49 17.27
CA ARG A 88 -13.14 7.94 18.59
C ARG A 88 -14.54 7.43 18.92
N ASP A 89 -15.34 7.15 17.91
CA ASP A 89 -16.68 6.56 18.03
C ASP A 89 -16.65 5.03 18.19
N GLY A 90 -15.46 4.42 18.26
CA GLY A 90 -15.27 2.98 18.35
C GLY A 90 -15.37 2.24 17.02
N SER A 91 -15.59 2.95 15.89
CA SER A 91 -15.53 2.33 14.56
C SER A 91 -14.08 2.00 14.18
N GLY A 92 -13.91 0.89 13.44
CA GLY A 92 -12.62 0.49 12.87
C GLY A 92 -12.57 0.83 11.38
N ASP A 93 -11.52 1.54 10.96
CA ASP A 93 -11.21 1.76 9.54
C ASP A 93 -9.98 0.93 9.14
N LEU A 94 -10.09 0.15 8.07
CA LEU A 94 -8.93 -0.54 7.50
C LEU A 94 -8.08 0.45 6.67
N PHE A 95 -6.81 0.59 7.03
CA PHE A 95 -5.84 1.37 6.27
C PHE A 95 -4.96 0.41 5.46
N CYS A 96 -4.71 0.76 4.21
CA CYS A 96 -3.80 0.05 3.32
C CYS A 96 -2.67 1.01 2.92
N LEU A 97 -1.43 0.65 3.23
CA LEU A 97 -0.23 1.36 2.81
C LEU A 97 0.54 0.53 1.79
N ILE A 98 1.16 1.20 0.83
CA ILE A 98 2.15 0.60 -0.07
C ILE A 98 3.51 1.25 0.16
N THR A 99 4.58 0.45 0.11
CA THR A 99 5.95 0.93 0.28
C THR A 99 6.92 0.32 -0.72
N THR A 100 8.01 1.04 -0.99
CA THR A 100 9.19 0.56 -1.72
C THR A 100 10.17 -0.21 -0.83
N ILE A 101 10.01 -0.18 0.49
CA ILE A 101 10.83 -0.97 1.43
C ILE A 101 10.29 -2.39 1.47
N LEU A 102 10.92 -3.29 0.73
CA LEU A 102 10.40 -4.63 0.47
C LEU A 102 10.73 -5.64 1.57
N ASP A 103 11.85 -5.46 2.27
CA ASP A 103 12.30 -6.39 3.31
C ASP A 103 11.76 -5.96 4.70
N PRO A 104 11.04 -6.86 5.43
CA PRO A 104 10.66 -6.63 6.82
C PRO A 104 11.83 -6.32 7.77
N THR A 105 13.06 -6.74 7.45
CA THR A 105 14.22 -6.43 8.29
C THR A 105 14.72 -5.00 8.14
N ASP A 106 14.44 -4.35 7.00
CA ASP A 106 14.81 -2.95 6.76
C ASP A 106 13.85 -1.98 7.46
N ALA A 107 12.56 -2.33 7.49
CA ALA A 107 11.55 -1.67 8.30
C ALA A 107 10.36 -2.60 8.55
N ALA A 108 9.95 -2.74 9.81
CA ALA A 108 8.81 -3.57 10.15
C ALA A 108 7.49 -2.89 9.74
N ALA A 109 6.46 -3.68 9.44
CA ALA A 109 5.14 -3.18 9.05
C ALA A 109 4.55 -2.24 10.11
N ALA A 110 4.73 -2.56 11.40
CA ALA A 110 4.30 -1.74 12.51
C ALA A 110 5.02 -0.38 12.56
N GLU A 111 6.33 -0.36 12.33
CA GLU A 111 7.13 0.88 12.32
C GLU A 111 6.70 1.82 11.19
N LEU A 112 6.41 1.26 10.01
CA LEU A 112 5.91 2.03 8.88
C LEU A 112 4.49 2.55 9.12
N ALA A 113 3.60 1.74 9.71
CA ALA A 113 2.27 2.18 10.13
C ALA A 113 2.37 3.34 11.14
N ASP A 114 3.27 3.25 12.11
CA ASP A 114 3.52 4.31 13.08
C ASP A 114 4.12 5.57 12.46
N ALA A 115 5.06 5.45 11.51
CA ALA A 115 5.61 6.58 10.78
C ALA A 115 4.52 7.33 9.99
N TYR A 116 3.63 6.58 9.34
CA TYR A 116 2.46 7.13 8.66
C TYR A 116 1.53 7.85 9.66
N ASN A 117 1.20 7.20 10.77
CA ASN A 117 0.34 7.74 11.81
C ASN A 117 0.92 9.02 12.42
N GLN A 118 2.23 9.09 12.68
CA GLN A 118 2.89 10.29 13.19
C GLN A 118 2.82 11.46 12.20
N ARG A 119 3.00 11.20 10.90
CA ARG A 119 2.94 12.23 9.86
C ARG A 119 1.55 12.85 9.70
N TRP A 120 0.51 12.04 9.89
CA TRP A 120 -0.89 12.47 9.74
C TRP A 120 -1.59 12.76 11.07
N GLY A 121 -0.95 12.45 12.20
CA GLY A 121 -1.57 12.29 13.51
C GLY A 121 -0.89 13.02 14.65
N ALA A 122 -0.74 14.34 14.53
CA ALA A 122 -0.69 15.25 15.69
C ALA A 122 -1.99 15.21 16.54
N THR A 123 -2.91 14.29 16.29
CA THR A 123 -4.06 14.01 17.16
C THR A 123 -4.40 12.53 17.07
N ARG A 124 -3.81 11.71 17.95
CA ARG A 124 -4.44 10.49 18.45
C ARG A 124 -3.87 10.15 19.81
N SER A 125 -4.72 10.30 20.81
CA SER A 125 -4.50 9.98 22.21
C SER A 125 -4.02 8.54 22.37
N ARG A 126 -2.87 8.39 23.05
CA ARG A 126 -2.43 7.23 23.84
C ARG A 126 -3.55 6.24 24.16
N THR A 127 -3.47 5.03 23.64
CA THR A 127 -4.16 3.87 24.20
C THR A 127 -3.26 3.31 25.30
N GLY A 128 -3.80 3.18 26.52
CA GLY A 128 -3.11 2.56 27.64
C GLY A 128 -2.79 1.10 27.35
N LEU A 129 -1.65 0.64 27.88
CA LEU A 129 -1.40 -0.79 28.05
C LEU A 129 -2.46 -1.34 29.01
N SER A 130 -3.30 -2.25 28.51
CA SER A 130 -4.07 -3.13 29.40
C SER A 130 -3.09 -4.05 30.12
N SER A 131 -3.23 -4.06 31.44
CA SER A 131 -2.48 -4.87 32.42
C SER A 131 -2.75 -6.36 32.28
#